data_AF-A0A969KRY8-F1
#
_entry.id   AF-A0A969KRY8-F1
#
_cell.length_a   1.000
_cell.length_b   1.000
_cell.length_c   1.000
_cell.angle_alpha   90.00
_cell.angle_beta   90.00
_cell.angle_gamma   90.00
#
_symmetry.space_group_name_H-M   'P 1'
#
loop_
_entity.id
_entity.type
_entity.pdbx_description
1 polymer ?
#
loop_
_entity_poly.entity_id
_entity_poly.type
_entity_poly.pdbx_seq_one_letter_code
_entity_poly.pdbx_strand_id
1 'polypeptide(L)'
;MWRGLLGLPTPHDPDDQIVDAIKTEIESQFDKGERELPAIRWGFDVQFLIERPAKQVDAILADIASMGDYALVEGDSQLVKVHVHVFNPGVPLSYAVQLGFVTDVVVENMDDGAARAETATARGSEQRPPIGADRGIGVVAIAAGSGFAALFRTLGAHSIVLGGQSMNPSTAELAAAVESLPHRQVMLLPNNGNILLAAQQAAQLTTNEQRQVAVAPVRTLPQGVAALLGLPARSDDLDSALAAMMDHASRVQSGEVTVATRDLPNHALALKSGDLVGLVNGELAAAGQTISEVVLDLLEQMNAADSEIVTLYFGEGITESDAENLAEIVAYRYPEQELEVAYGGQPHYLYILSVE
;
A
#
# COMPACT_ATOMS: atom_id res chain seq x y z
N MET A 1 27.40 36.22 -33.09
CA MET A 1 28.83 35.87 -33.02
C MET A 1 29.81 37.06 -33.16
N TRP A 2 29.38 38.34 -33.16
CA TRP A 2 30.28 39.52 -33.34
C TRP A 2 30.25 40.57 -32.20
N ARG A 3 29.61 40.29 -31.05
CA ARG A 3 29.54 41.24 -29.91
C ARG A 3 30.59 40.99 -28.80
N GLY A 4 31.04 39.75 -28.63
CA GLY A 4 32.05 39.40 -27.61
C GLY A 4 33.46 39.94 -27.87
N LEU A 5 33.78 40.33 -29.11
CA LEU A 5 35.10 40.84 -29.50
C LEU A 5 35.29 42.35 -29.23
N LEU A 6 34.23 43.10 -28.88
CA LEU A 6 34.26 44.56 -28.75
C LEU A 6 34.10 45.06 -27.30
N GLY A 7 34.03 44.17 -26.31
CA GLY A 7 33.89 44.56 -24.89
C GLY A 7 32.61 45.34 -24.56
N LEU A 8 31.59 45.28 -25.42
CA LEU A 8 30.29 45.89 -25.16
C LEU A 8 29.45 44.93 -24.32
N PRO A 9 28.77 45.40 -23.25
CA PRO A 9 27.93 44.55 -22.42
C PRO A 9 26.79 43.95 -23.26
N THR A 10 26.54 42.66 -23.08
CA THR A 10 25.39 41.96 -23.64
C THR A 10 24.12 42.49 -22.99
N PRO A 11 23.05 42.78 -23.76
CA PRO A 11 21.75 43.10 -23.15
C PRO A 11 21.30 41.88 -22.36
N HIS A 12 20.95 42.06 -21.09
CA HIS A 12 20.30 41.02 -20.30
C HIS A 12 19.01 40.61 -21.00
N ASP A 13 18.89 39.32 -21.31
CA ASP A 13 17.66 38.74 -21.82
C ASP A 13 16.63 38.79 -20.68
N PRO A 14 15.38 39.25 -20.89
CA PRO A 14 14.33 39.19 -19.87
C PRO A 14 14.08 37.77 -19.31
N ASP A 15 14.50 36.72 -20.02
CA ASP A 15 14.43 35.33 -19.55
C ASP A 15 15.48 35.01 -18.46
N ASP A 16 16.63 35.69 -18.41
CA ASP A 16 17.64 35.47 -17.34
C ASP A 16 17.14 35.97 -15.98
N GLN A 17 16.29 37.01 -15.96
CA GLN A 17 15.69 37.52 -14.71
C GLN A 17 14.66 36.54 -14.14
N ILE A 18 13.98 35.78 -15.01
CA ILE A 18 13.04 34.74 -14.60
C ILE A 18 13.80 33.53 -14.06
N VAL A 19 14.91 33.15 -14.70
CA VAL A 19 15.76 32.04 -14.24
C VAL A 19 16.44 32.37 -12.92
N ASP A 20 17.00 33.57 -12.75
CA ASP A 20 17.61 33.99 -11.48
C ASP A 20 16.56 34.20 -10.37
N ALA A 21 15.35 34.68 -10.71
CA ALA A 21 14.25 34.75 -9.73
C ALA A 21 13.79 33.36 -9.29
N ILE A 22 13.62 32.40 -10.22
CA ILE A 22 13.29 31.00 -9.90
C ILE A 22 14.40 30.36 -9.07
N LYS A 23 15.66 30.62 -9.38
CA LYS A 23 16.80 30.07 -8.64
C LYS A 23 16.89 30.64 -7.22
N THR A 24 16.63 31.94 -7.06
CA THR A 24 16.58 32.62 -5.76
C THR A 24 15.37 32.16 -4.93
N GLU A 25 14.23 31.88 -5.56
CA GLU A 25 13.02 31.34 -4.91
C GLU A 25 13.19 29.86 -4.51
N ILE A 26 13.88 29.05 -5.32
CA ILE A 26 14.22 27.66 -4.99
C ILE A 26 15.26 27.59 -3.85
N GLU A 27 16.21 28.53 -3.83
CA GLU A 27 17.20 28.63 -2.76
C GLU A 27 16.61 29.18 -1.45
N SER A 28 15.51 29.95 -1.49
CA SER A 28 14.83 30.51 -0.31
C SER A 28 13.76 29.60 0.30
N GLN A 29 13.28 28.57 -0.40
CA GLN A 29 12.25 27.64 0.11
C GLN A 29 12.77 26.49 0.97
N PHE A 30 14.09 26.34 1.10
CA PHE A 30 14.67 25.34 1.99
C PHE A 30 15.84 25.96 2.72
N ASP A 31 15.67 26.27 4.01
CA ASP A 31 16.79 26.39 4.94
C ASP A 31 17.45 25.01 5.07
N LYS A 32 18.27 24.67 4.06
CA LYS A 32 19.01 23.41 3.96
C LYS A 32 19.92 23.30 5.18
N GLY A 33 19.59 22.38 6.07
CA GLY A 33 20.37 22.10 7.27
C GLY A 33 19.83 22.68 8.57
N GLU A 34 18.73 23.45 8.55
CA GLU A 34 18.11 23.99 9.76
C GLU A 34 16.84 23.24 10.22
N ARG A 35 16.55 22.07 9.62
CA ARG A 35 15.41 21.25 10.05
C ARG A 35 15.63 20.68 11.45
N GLU A 36 14.61 20.75 12.29
CA GLU A 36 14.57 19.94 13.50
C GLU A 36 14.52 18.45 13.11
N LEU A 37 15.46 17.67 13.64
CA LEU A 37 15.51 16.24 13.37
C LEU A 37 14.52 15.51 14.30
N PRO A 38 13.80 14.50 13.79
CA PRO A 38 12.84 13.77 14.61
C PRO A 38 13.54 13.04 15.75
N ALA A 39 12.87 12.96 16.89
CA ALA A 39 13.37 12.33 18.10
C ALA A 39 13.52 10.80 17.95
N ILE A 40 12.74 10.20 17.05
CA ILE A 40 12.78 8.79 16.67
C ILE A 40 13.12 8.73 15.19
N ARG A 41 14.04 7.83 14.81
CA ARG A 41 14.46 7.63 13.42
C ARG A 41 14.02 6.24 12.97
N TRP A 42 13.40 6.18 11.80
CA TRP A 42 12.90 4.98 11.14
C TRP A 42 13.88 4.48 10.08
N GLY A 43 14.85 5.30 9.66
CA GLY A 43 15.87 4.93 8.69
C GLY A 43 15.41 5.15 7.25
N PHE A 44 15.87 4.30 6.35
CA PHE A 44 15.69 4.47 4.91
C PHE A 44 15.04 3.25 4.29
N ASP A 45 14.09 3.51 3.39
CA ASP A 45 13.63 2.54 2.41
C ASP A 45 14.61 2.58 1.24
N VAL A 46 15.20 1.42 0.91
CA VAL A 46 16.16 1.29 -0.18
C VAL A 46 15.66 0.26 -1.16
N GLN A 47 15.46 0.70 -2.39
CA GLN A 47 15.05 -0.15 -3.51
C GLN A 47 16.04 -0.02 -4.66
N PHE A 48 16.33 -1.13 -5.33
CA PHE A 48 17.15 -1.14 -6.53
C PHE A 48 16.94 -2.42 -7.33
N LEU A 49 17.38 -2.38 -8.58
CA LEU A 49 17.47 -3.54 -9.46
C LEU A 49 18.93 -3.94 -9.66
N ILE A 50 19.18 -5.25 -9.74
CA ILE A 50 20.47 -5.83 -10.13
C ILE A 50 20.27 -6.61 -11.43
N GLU A 51 20.86 -6.12 -12.52
CA GLU A 51 20.93 -6.87 -13.78
C GLU A 51 22.05 -7.92 -13.72
N ARG A 52 21.72 -9.13 -14.18
CA ARG A 52 22.60 -10.31 -14.27
C ARG A 52 23.39 -10.54 -12.98
N PRO A 53 22.71 -10.74 -11.84
CA PRO A 53 23.37 -10.89 -10.56
C PRO A 53 24.29 -12.12 -10.54
N ALA A 54 25.44 -11.98 -9.87
CA ALA A 54 26.41 -13.05 -9.68
C ALA A 54 25.96 -14.13 -8.68
N LYS A 55 24.85 -13.93 -7.97
CA LYS A 55 24.28 -14.84 -6.97
C LYS A 55 22.84 -15.20 -7.34
N GLN A 56 22.40 -16.36 -6.84
CA GLN A 56 21.00 -16.77 -6.92
C GLN A 56 20.13 -15.92 -5.99
N VAL A 57 18.86 -15.75 -6.37
CA VAL A 57 17.88 -14.89 -5.68
C VAL A 57 17.79 -15.22 -4.18
N ASP A 58 17.68 -16.50 -3.81
CA ASP A 58 17.59 -16.93 -2.40
C ASP A 58 18.81 -16.51 -1.57
N ALA A 59 20.01 -16.55 -2.17
CA ALA A 59 21.24 -16.11 -1.50
C ALA A 59 21.28 -14.59 -1.36
N ILE A 60 20.75 -13.86 -2.34
CA ILE A 60 20.61 -12.40 -2.28
C ILE A 60 19.60 -12.02 -1.20
N LEU A 61 18.47 -12.72 -1.12
CA LEU A 61 17.47 -12.54 -0.07
C LEU A 61 18.07 -12.73 1.32
N ALA A 62 18.76 -13.85 1.55
CA ALA A 62 19.39 -14.14 2.84
C ALA A 62 20.41 -13.07 3.25
N ASP A 63 21.23 -12.61 2.31
CA ASP A 63 22.21 -11.55 2.55
C ASP A 63 21.51 -10.21 2.85
N ILE A 64 20.51 -9.80 2.07
CA ILE A 64 19.77 -8.55 2.29
C ILE A 64 18.97 -8.57 3.60
N ALA A 65 18.33 -9.69 3.94
CA ALA A 65 17.60 -9.87 5.20
C ALA A 65 18.51 -9.76 6.43
N SER A 66 19.81 -10.03 6.28
CA SER A 66 20.78 -9.80 7.36
C SER A 66 21.20 -8.33 7.52
N MET A 67 20.91 -7.48 6.53
CA MET A 67 21.31 -6.07 6.50
C MET A 67 20.26 -5.12 7.06
N GLY A 68 18.99 -5.52 7.06
CA GLY A 68 17.87 -4.68 7.46
C GLY A 68 16.55 -5.43 7.63
N ASP A 69 15.54 -4.68 8.05
CA ASP A 69 14.21 -5.20 8.26
C ASP A 69 13.40 -5.19 6.97
N TYR A 70 12.36 -6.04 6.89
CA TYR A 70 11.41 -6.09 5.77
C TYR A 70 12.09 -6.30 4.40
N ALA A 71 13.14 -7.11 4.36
CA ALA A 71 13.82 -7.46 3.12
C ALA A 71 12.90 -8.25 2.17
N LEU A 72 12.69 -7.71 0.98
CA LEU A 72 12.05 -8.38 -0.15
C LEU A 72 13.04 -8.46 -1.30
N VAL A 73 13.22 -9.67 -1.84
CA VAL A 73 14.08 -9.92 -2.99
C VAL A 73 13.36 -10.86 -3.94
N GLU A 74 13.09 -10.39 -5.15
CA GLU A 74 12.33 -11.12 -6.17
C GLU A 74 13.01 -11.03 -7.53
N GLY A 75 12.76 -12.00 -8.40
CA GLY A 75 13.25 -12.02 -9.77
C GLY A 75 13.94 -13.33 -10.15
N ASP A 76 14.93 -13.24 -11.02
CA ASP A 76 15.63 -14.42 -11.58
C ASP A 76 17.11 -14.14 -11.88
N SER A 77 17.74 -15.06 -12.62
CA SER A 77 19.16 -14.94 -13.02
C SER A 77 19.50 -13.75 -13.94
N GLN A 78 18.50 -13.08 -14.51
CA GLN A 78 18.67 -11.93 -15.41
C GLN A 78 18.41 -10.60 -14.70
N LEU A 79 17.45 -10.55 -13.78
CA LEU A 79 17.09 -9.33 -13.07
C LEU A 79 16.57 -9.66 -11.67
N VAL A 80 17.11 -8.99 -10.65
CA VAL A 80 16.65 -9.10 -9.26
C VAL A 80 16.24 -7.73 -8.76
N LYS A 81 15.04 -7.63 -8.19
CA LYS A 81 14.55 -6.47 -7.46
C LYS A 81 14.79 -6.68 -5.97
N VAL A 82 15.29 -5.64 -5.30
CA VAL A 82 15.51 -5.61 -3.86
C VAL A 82 14.75 -4.44 -3.26
N HIS A 83 14.13 -4.66 -2.11
CA HIS A 83 13.58 -3.66 -1.20
C HIS A 83 14.02 -4.03 0.21
N VAL A 84 14.62 -3.10 0.95
CA VAL A 84 14.97 -3.32 2.36
C VAL A 84 14.90 -2.03 3.17
N HIS A 85 14.48 -2.12 4.42
CA HIS A 85 14.53 -1.00 5.36
C HIS A 85 15.82 -1.05 6.18
N VAL A 86 16.64 0.00 6.05
CA VAL A 86 17.96 0.06 6.70
C VAL A 86 18.24 1.45 7.29
N PHE A 87 18.94 1.50 8.42
CA PHE A 87 19.46 2.77 8.93
C PHE A 87 20.61 3.33 8.10
N ASN A 88 21.33 2.46 7.38
CA ASN A 88 22.43 2.84 6.51
C ASN A 88 22.18 2.34 5.08
N PRO A 89 21.67 3.21 4.18
CA PRO A 89 21.37 2.82 2.81
C PRO A 89 22.62 2.45 2.01
N GLY A 90 23.81 2.88 2.46
CA GLY A 90 25.07 2.50 1.84
C GLY A 90 25.38 1.01 1.94
N VAL A 91 24.85 0.29 2.93
CA VAL A 91 25.11 -1.15 3.13
C VAL A 91 24.52 -2.00 1.98
N PRO A 92 23.20 -1.99 1.74
CA PRO A 92 22.61 -2.79 0.67
C PRO A 92 23.03 -2.29 -0.72
N LEU A 93 23.27 -0.99 -0.91
CA LEU A 93 23.77 -0.46 -2.19
C LEU A 93 25.20 -0.91 -2.50
N SER A 94 26.09 -0.89 -1.51
CA SER A 94 27.46 -1.37 -1.69
C SER A 94 27.50 -2.86 -2.01
N TYR A 95 26.60 -3.63 -1.39
CA TYR A 95 26.42 -5.04 -1.68
C TYR A 95 25.93 -5.27 -3.12
N ALA A 96 24.90 -4.53 -3.55
CA ALA A 96 24.33 -4.64 -4.90
C ALA A 96 25.37 -4.40 -6.01
N VAL A 97 26.21 -3.37 -5.83
CA VAL A 97 27.27 -3.01 -6.79
C VAL A 97 28.34 -4.11 -6.91
N GLN A 98 28.51 -4.96 -5.91
CA GLN A 98 29.44 -6.10 -5.97
C GLN A 98 28.84 -7.30 -6.73
N LEU A 99 27.52 -7.37 -6.86
CA LEU A 99 26.82 -8.52 -7.44
C LEU A 99 26.53 -8.39 -8.94
N GLY A 100 26.31 -7.18 -9.44
CA GLY A 100 25.89 -7.00 -10.83
C GLY A 100 25.77 -5.52 -11.19
N PHE A 101 25.11 -5.27 -12.32
CA PHE A 101 24.88 -3.90 -12.77
C PHE A 101 23.63 -3.34 -12.09
N VAL A 102 23.78 -2.29 -11.29
CA VAL A 102 22.70 -1.74 -10.47
C VAL A 102 21.97 -0.62 -11.23
N THR A 103 20.64 -0.72 -11.30
CA THR A 103 19.76 0.28 -11.92
C THR A 103 18.59 0.62 -10.99
N ASP A 104 17.84 1.67 -11.31
CA ASP A 104 16.60 2.07 -10.63
C ASP A 104 16.74 2.16 -9.10
N VAL A 105 17.79 2.87 -8.65
CA VAL A 105 18.07 3.07 -7.24
C VAL A 105 17.17 4.15 -6.65
N VAL A 106 16.37 3.77 -5.67
CA VAL A 106 15.53 4.65 -4.87
C VAL A 106 15.99 4.55 -3.41
N VAL A 107 16.24 5.70 -2.79
CA VAL A 107 16.56 5.81 -1.36
C VAL A 107 15.66 6.87 -0.76
N GLU A 108 14.73 6.45 0.07
CA GLU A 108 13.77 7.34 0.72
C GLU A 108 14.02 7.37 2.22
N ASN A 109 14.11 8.58 2.79
CA ASN A 109 14.15 8.73 4.23
C ASN A 109 12.73 8.56 4.78
N MET A 110 12.48 7.47 5.50
CA MET A 110 11.14 7.19 6.05
C MET A 110 10.74 8.21 7.13
N ASP A 111 11.70 8.90 7.73
CA ASP A 111 11.46 10.00 8.68
C ASP A 111 10.76 11.20 8.01
N ASP A 112 10.97 11.41 6.72
CA ASP A 112 10.36 12.51 5.97
C ASP A 112 8.86 12.26 5.72
N GLY A 113 8.44 10.99 5.67
CA GLY A 113 7.04 10.60 5.61
C GLY A 113 6.30 10.81 6.93
N ALA A 114 6.94 10.50 8.07
CA ALA A 114 6.38 10.72 9.40
C ALA A 114 6.20 12.21 9.72
N ALA A 115 7.19 13.05 9.39
CA ALA A 115 7.11 14.51 9.58
C ALA A 115 6.02 15.18 8.71
N ARG A 116 5.73 14.63 7.52
CA ARG A 116 4.64 15.09 6.64
C ARG A 116 3.26 14.76 7.20
N ALA A 117 3.10 13.65 7.92
CA ALA A 117 1.83 13.29 8.55
C ALA A 117 1.45 14.23 9.71
N GLU A 118 2.42 14.71 10.49
CA GLU A 118 2.18 15.68 11.57
C GLU A 118 1.92 17.10 11.04
N THR A 119 2.63 17.53 10.00
CA THR A 119 2.50 18.89 9.43
C THR A 119 1.32 19.08 8.47
N ALA A 120 0.77 18.02 7.89
CA ALA A 120 -0.41 18.08 7.02
C ALA A 120 -1.68 18.57 7.74
N THR A 121 -1.74 18.50 9.08
CA THR A 121 -2.86 19.02 9.86
C THR A 121 -2.82 20.54 10.08
N ALA A 122 -1.68 21.21 9.78
CA ALA A 122 -1.44 22.59 10.21
C ALA A 122 -1.23 23.62 9.10
N ARG A 123 -0.96 23.24 7.84
CA ARG A 123 -0.75 24.22 6.76
C ARG A 123 -1.40 23.80 5.44
N GLY A 124 -2.47 24.52 5.09
CA GLY A 124 -3.04 24.50 3.75
C GLY A 124 -2.03 25.04 2.74
N SER A 125 -2.05 24.42 1.55
CA SER A 125 -1.39 24.80 0.30
C SER A 125 0.12 25.07 0.36
N GLU A 126 0.93 24.15 -0.18
CA GLU A 126 1.97 24.50 -1.17
C GLU A 126 2.59 23.28 -1.89
N GLN A 127 2.66 23.42 -3.22
CA GLN A 127 3.40 22.66 -4.24
C GLN A 127 3.15 21.14 -4.36
N ARG A 128 2.08 20.81 -5.10
CA ARG A 128 1.91 19.47 -5.70
C ARG A 128 2.92 19.27 -6.83
N PRO A 129 3.57 18.10 -6.95
CA PRO A 129 4.48 17.81 -8.06
C PRO A 129 3.74 17.93 -9.42
N PRO A 130 4.43 18.32 -10.51
CA PRO A 130 3.81 18.47 -11.81
C PRO A 130 3.22 17.14 -12.29
N ILE A 131 1.97 17.16 -12.75
CA ILE A 131 1.26 15.99 -13.24
C ILE A 131 1.95 15.44 -14.50
N GLY A 132 2.22 14.14 -14.52
CA GLY A 132 2.96 13.46 -15.59
C GLY A 132 4.47 13.40 -15.38
N ALA A 133 4.97 13.75 -14.19
CA ALA A 133 6.37 13.53 -13.81
C ALA A 133 6.71 12.03 -13.71
N ASP A 134 5.73 11.19 -13.39
CA ASP A 134 5.84 9.73 -13.38
C ASP A 134 5.00 9.10 -14.50
N ARG A 135 5.53 8.06 -15.13
CA ARG A 135 4.88 7.30 -16.21
C ARG A 135 4.33 6.01 -15.62
N GLY A 136 3.01 5.94 -15.46
CA GLY A 136 2.32 4.74 -14.98
C GLY A 136 0.98 5.09 -14.33
N ILE A 137 0.30 4.06 -13.83
CA ILE A 137 -0.93 4.20 -13.05
C ILE A 137 -0.56 4.41 -11.59
N GLY A 138 -0.87 5.60 -11.08
CA GLY A 138 -0.76 5.88 -9.64
C GLY A 138 -1.85 5.12 -8.88
N VAL A 139 -1.55 4.68 -7.66
CA VAL A 139 -2.48 3.87 -6.87
C VAL A 139 -2.76 4.57 -5.55
N VAL A 140 -4.05 4.78 -5.25
CA VAL A 140 -4.53 5.20 -3.93
C VAL A 140 -5.31 4.03 -3.34
N ALA A 141 -4.88 3.53 -2.18
CA ALA A 141 -5.56 2.46 -1.46
C ALA A 141 -6.08 2.96 -0.12
N ILE A 142 -7.29 2.53 0.25
CA ILE A 142 -7.80 2.74 1.59
C ILE A 142 -7.43 1.52 2.44
N ALA A 143 -6.88 1.73 3.62
CA ALA A 143 -6.46 0.63 4.50
C ALA A 143 -6.95 0.83 5.94
N ALA A 144 -7.39 -0.26 6.57
CA ALA A 144 -7.65 -0.31 8.00
C ALA A 144 -6.54 -1.09 8.69
N GLY A 145 -5.75 -0.41 9.53
CA GLY A 145 -4.64 -1.02 10.25
C GLY A 145 -3.27 -0.81 9.60
N SER A 146 -2.23 -0.84 10.44
CA SER A 146 -0.86 -0.58 10.00
C SER A 146 -0.29 -1.70 9.13
N GLY A 147 -0.69 -2.95 9.37
CA GLY A 147 -0.29 -4.11 8.58
C GLY A 147 -0.80 -4.05 7.15
N PHE A 148 -2.10 -3.86 6.95
CA PHE A 148 -2.68 -3.65 5.61
C PHE A 148 -2.12 -2.40 4.93
N ALA A 149 -1.93 -1.30 5.65
CA ALA A 149 -1.32 -0.10 5.09
C ALA A 149 0.12 -0.36 4.59
N ALA A 150 0.91 -1.14 5.31
CA ALA A 150 2.24 -1.55 4.88
C ALA A 150 2.16 -2.48 3.66
N LEU A 151 1.30 -3.50 3.70
CA LEU A 151 1.08 -4.44 2.60
C LEU A 151 0.71 -3.74 1.30
N PHE A 152 -0.24 -2.80 1.33
CA PHE A 152 -0.61 -2.04 0.14
C PHE A 152 0.54 -1.20 -0.41
N ARG A 153 1.37 -0.59 0.45
CA ARG A 153 2.57 0.15 0.01
C ARG A 153 3.57 -0.78 -0.67
N THR A 154 3.84 -1.94 -0.08
CA THR A 154 4.72 -2.96 -0.66
C THR A 154 4.23 -3.43 -2.03
N LEU A 155 2.91 -3.53 -2.20
CA LEU A 155 2.26 -3.88 -3.47
C LEU A 155 2.14 -2.72 -4.47
N GLY A 156 2.74 -1.55 -4.20
CA GLY A 156 2.80 -0.44 -5.14
C GLY A 156 1.72 0.64 -4.96
N ALA A 157 1.00 0.66 -3.83
CA ALA A 157 0.15 1.79 -3.49
C ALA A 157 0.98 3.05 -3.18
N HIS A 158 0.77 4.12 -3.93
CA HIS A 158 1.51 5.37 -3.85
C HIS A 158 0.95 6.30 -2.76
N SER A 159 -0.34 6.18 -2.45
CA SER A 159 -0.98 6.88 -1.34
C SER A 159 -1.87 5.92 -0.56
N ILE A 160 -1.74 5.96 0.76
CA ILE A 160 -2.62 5.25 1.67
C ILE A 160 -3.51 6.27 2.38
N VAL A 161 -4.82 6.10 2.26
CA VAL A 161 -5.79 6.79 3.10
C VAL A 161 -6.19 5.84 4.21
N LEU A 162 -5.95 6.23 5.46
CA LEU A 162 -6.42 5.44 6.59
C LEU A 162 -7.95 5.50 6.63
N GLY A 163 -8.60 4.34 6.64
CA GLY A 163 -10.04 4.23 6.67
C GLY A 163 -10.51 2.89 7.21
N GLY A 164 -11.80 2.76 7.51
CA GLY A 164 -12.40 1.53 8.04
C GLY A 164 -13.87 1.71 8.39
N GLN A 165 -14.54 0.65 8.85
CA GLN A 165 -16.00 0.63 9.12
C GLN A 165 -16.50 1.83 9.95
N SER A 166 -15.71 2.32 10.91
CA SER A 166 -16.03 3.42 11.83
C SER A 166 -15.39 4.77 11.47
N MET A 167 -14.45 4.78 10.52
CA MET A 167 -13.65 5.94 10.08
C MET A 167 -13.63 5.96 8.55
N ASN A 168 -14.81 6.06 7.93
CA ASN A 168 -14.89 6.17 6.47
C ASN A 168 -14.37 7.55 6.02
N PRO A 169 -13.35 7.62 5.16
CA PRO A 169 -12.85 8.87 4.64
C PRO A 169 -13.94 9.57 3.82
N SER A 170 -13.97 10.89 3.93
CA SER A 170 -14.85 11.75 3.15
C SER A 170 -14.44 11.76 1.67
N THR A 171 -15.40 12.10 0.81
CA THR A 171 -15.15 12.31 -0.62
C THR A 171 -14.02 13.32 -0.87
N ALA A 172 -13.93 14.37 -0.04
CA ALA A 172 -12.89 15.40 -0.16
C ALA A 172 -11.50 14.87 0.21
N GLU A 173 -11.38 14.04 1.24
CA GLU A 173 -10.11 13.40 1.61
C GLU A 173 -9.62 12.44 0.51
N LEU A 174 -10.53 11.65 -0.05
CA LEU A 174 -10.21 10.75 -1.18
C LEU A 174 -9.78 11.53 -2.42
N ALA A 175 -10.48 12.61 -2.76
CA ALA A 175 -10.11 13.48 -3.87
C ALA A 175 -8.74 14.13 -3.62
N ALA A 176 -8.46 14.59 -2.39
CA ALA A 176 -7.16 15.15 -2.04
C ALA A 176 -6.01 14.13 -2.15
N ALA A 177 -6.26 12.87 -1.76
CA ALA A 177 -5.28 11.80 -1.90
C ALA A 177 -4.95 11.50 -3.38
N VAL A 178 -5.98 11.39 -4.22
CA VAL A 178 -5.83 11.30 -5.69
C VAL A 178 -5.10 12.52 -6.24
N GLU A 179 -5.43 13.70 -5.72
CA GLU A 179 -4.83 14.95 -6.16
C GLU A 179 -3.36 15.10 -5.81
N SER A 180 -2.90 14.47 -4.72
CA SER A 180 -1.52 14.54 -4.23
C SER A 180 -0.52 13.78 -5.11
N LEU A 181 -0.99 12.77 -5.86
CA LEU A 181 -0.14 11.97 -6.73
C LEU A 181 0.32 12.76 -7.97
N PRO A 182 1.55 12.56 -8.48
CA PRO A 182 2.02 13.16 -9.74
C PRO A 182 1.49 12.44 -11.00
N HIS A 183 0.62 11.44 -10.86
CA HIS A 183 0.21 10.55 -11.94
C HIS A 183 -0.94 11.13 -12.77
N ARG A 184 -0.94 10.82 -14.08
CA ARG A 184 -2.06 11.15 -14.99
C ARG A 184 -3.21 10.16 -14.87
N GLN A 185 -2.91 8.88 -14.73
CA GLN A 185 -3.90 7.84 -14.49
C GLN A 185 -3.80 7.44 -13.02
N VAL A 186 -4.94 7.35 -12.33
CA VAL A 186 -4.98 6.95 -10.93
C VAL A 186 -6.04 5.87 -10.73
N MET A 187 -5.64 4.78 -10.08
CA MET A 187 -6.53 3.75 -9.57
C MET A 187 -6.84 4.00 -8.10
N LEU A 188 -8.12 4.06 -7.74
CA LEU A 188 -8.58 4.20 -6.37
C LEU A 188 -9.21 2.88 -5.89
N LEU A 189 -8.68 2.29 -4.82
CA LEU A 189 -9.13 1.03 -4.24
C LEU A 189 -9.84 1.29 -2.89
N PRO A 190 -11.19 1.26 -2.86
CA PRO A 190 -11.98 1.57 -1.66
C PRO A 190 -11.76 0.58 -0.52
N ASN A 191 -11.52 -0.69 -0.84
CA ASN A 191 -11.30 -1.81 0.10
C ASN A 191 -12.36 -1.96 1.20
N ASN A 192 -13.51 -1.29 1.04
CA ASN A 192 -14.63 -1.28 1.94
C ASN A 192 -15.91 -0.91 1.17
N GLY A 193 -16.94 -1.75 1.25
CA GLY A 193 -18.22 -1.51 0.59
C GLY A 193 -18.89 -0.18 0.93
N ASN A 194 -18.68 0.35 2.14
CA ASN A 194 -19.23 1.63 2.59
C ASN A 194 -18.49 2.85 2.01
N ILE A 195 -17.28 2.66 1.49
CA ILE A 195 -16.44 3.74 0.92
C ILE A 195 -16.64 3.84 -0.60
N LEU A 196 -17.16 2.81 -1.26
CA LEU A 196 -17.30 2.73 -2.71
C LEU A 196 -18.00 3.95 -3.32
N LEU A 197 -19.11 4.40 -2.73
CA LEU A 197 -19.84 5.58 -3.24
C LEU A 197 -19.01 6.87 -3.10
N ALA A 198 -18.35 7.06 -1.96
CA ALA A 198 -17.47 8.21 -1.73
C ALA A 198 -16.28 8.20 -2.70
N ALA A 199 -15.70 7.03 -2.98
CA ALA A 199 -14.63 6.86 -3.95
C ALA A 199 -15.07 7.22 -5.39
N GLN A 200 -16.26 6.76 -5.80
CA GLN A 200 -16.84 7.11 -7.10
C GLN A 200 -17.10 8.61 -7.23
N GLN A 201 -17.59 9.24 -6.17
CA GLN A 201 -17.78 10.69 -6.13
C GLN A 201 -16.43 11.43 -6.18
N ALA A 202 -15.41 10.95 -5.47
CA ALA A 202 -14.09 11.55 -5.45
C ALA A 202 -13.43 11.52 -6.84
N ALA A 203 -13.59 10.42 -7.58
CA ALA A 203 -13.15 10.32 -8.96
C ALA A 203 -13.79 11.38 -9.87
N GLN A 204 -15.08 11.71 -9.64
CA GLN A 204 -15.81 12.74 -10.40
C GLN A 204 -15.44 14.18 -10.00
N LEU A 205 -14.97 14.40 -8.76
CA LEU A 205 -14.57 15.72 -8.27
C LEU A 205 -13.19 16.17 -8.77
N THR A 206 -12.45 15.30 -9.44
CA THR A 206 -11.11 15.63 -9.95
C THR A 206 -11.24 16.73 -11.00
N THR A 207 -10.75 17.92 -10.67
CA THR A 207 -10.91 19.14 -11.49
C THR A 207 -9.92 19.24 -12.66
N ASN A 208 -8.94 18.34 -12.73
CA ASN A 208 -7.90 18.38 -13.74
C ASN A 208 -8.27 17.53 -14.97
N GLU A 209 -8.52 18.18 -16.11
CA GLU A 209 -8.91 17.51 -17.37
C GLU A 209 -7.83 16.55 -17.92
N GLN A 210 -6.58 16.64 -17.46
CA GLN A 210 -5.49 15.74 -17.85
C GLN A 210 -5.38 14.51 -16.95
N ARG A 211 -6.21 14.40 -15.92
CA ARG A 211 -6.22 13.28 -14.97
C ARG A 211 -7.40 12.36 -15.23
N GLN A 212 -7.10 11.08 -15.36
CA GLN A 212 -8.08 10.00 -15.45
C GLN A 212 -8.05 9.22 -14.14
N VAL A 213 -9.22 9.04 -13.54
CA VAL A 213 -9.36 8.31 -12.27
C VAL A 213 -10.34 7.17 -12.48
N ALA A 214 -9.90 5.95 -12.18
CA ALA A 214 -10.75 4.78 -12.14
C ALA A 214 -10.89 4.30 -10.70
N VAL A 215 -12.04 3.73 -10.38
CA VAL A 215 -12.30 3.12 -9.08
C VAL A 215 -12.39 1.62 -9.27
N ALA A 216 -11.50 0.86 -8.65
CA ALA A 216 -11.63 -0.58 -8.56
C ALA A 216 -12.73 -0.91 -7.55
N PRO A 217 -13.85 -1.55 -7.94
CA PRO A 217 -15.01 -1.73 -7.06
C PRO A 217 -14.82 -2.85 -6.01
N VAL A 218 -13.60 -3.01 -5.47
CA VAL A 218 -13.27 -3.94 -4.39
C VAL A 218 -13.91 -3.50 -3.08
N ARG A 219 -14.44 -4.47 -2.33
CA ARG A 219 -15.29 -4.22 -1.15
C ARG A 219 -14.63 -4.64 0.16
N THR A 220 -13.55 -5.40 0.10
CA THR A 220 -12.82 -5.89 1.27
C THR A 220 -11.31 -5.68 1.08
N LEU A 221 -10.56 -5.74 2.18
CA LEU A 221 -9.11 -5.61 2.15
C LEU A 221 -8.43 -6.75 1.36
N PRO A 222 -8.80 -8.04 1.53
CA PRO A 222 -8.22 -9.13 0.72
C PRO A 222 -8.47 -8.97 -0.78
N GLN A 223 -9.68 -8.54 -1.18
CA GLN A 223 -9.96 -8.23 -2.59
C GLN A 223 -9.05 -7.12 -3.12
N GLY A 224 -8.76 -6.11 -2.30
CA GLY A 224 -7.82 -5.06 -2.65
C GLY A 224 -6.39 -5.56 -2.85
N VAL A 225 -5.94 -6.47 -1.98
CA VAL A 225 -4.62 -7.10 -2.07
C VAL A 225 -4.51 -7.87 -3.38
N ALA A 226 -5.47 -8.77 -3.66
CA ALA A 226 -5.51 -9.53 -4.91
C ALA A 226 -5.65 -8.62 -6.15
N ALA A 227 -6.42 -7.53 -6.04
CA ALA A 227 -6.51 -6.54 -7.10
C ALA A 227 -5.15 -5.93 -7.46
N LEU A 228 -4.34 -5.55 -6.48
CA LEU A 228 -3.01 -4.99 -6.75
C LEU A 228 -2.04 -6.04 -7.31
N LEU A 229 -2.12 -7.30 -6.87
CA LEU A 229 -1.34 -8.38 -7.46
C LEU A 229 -1.65 -8.56 -8.96
N GLY A 230 -2.88 -8.28 -9.38
CA GLY A 230 -3.30 -8.28 -10.78
C GLY A 230 -2.95 -7.03 -11.57
N LEU A 231 -2.36 -5.99 -10.96
CA LEU A 231 -2.01 -4.74 -11.65
C LEU A 231 -0.75 -4.94 -12.53
N PRO A 232 -0.82 -4.78 -13.86
CA PRO A 232 0.35 -4.96 -14.72
C PRO A 232 1.39 -3.86 -14.49
N ALA A 233 2.65 -4.26 -14.28
CA ALA A 233 3.77 -3.36 -13.95
C ALA A 233 4.06 -2.26 -15.00
N ARG A 234 3.56 -2.40 -16.23
CA ARG A 234 3.75 -1.45 -17.33
C ARG A 234 2.46 -1.19 -18.11
N SER A 235 1.35 -1.01 -17.41
CA SER A 235 0.11 -0.57 -18.07
C SER A 235 0.08 0.95 -18.23
N ASP A 236 -0.13 1.39 -19.48
CA ASP A 236 -0.48 2.77 -19.81
C ASP A 236 -1.99 2.91 -20.12
N ASP A 237 -2.76 1.82 -19.96
CA ASP A 237 -4.21 1.79 -20.17
C ASP A 237 -4.94 1.46 -18.86
N LEU A 238 -5.71 2.43 -18.38
CA LEU A 238 -6.39 2.36 -17.10
C LEU A 238 -7.53 1.33 -17.08
N ASP A 239 -8.24 1.18 -18.20
CA ASP A 239 -9.37 0.25 -18.31
C ASP A 239 -8.88 -1.21 -18.38
N SER A 240 -7.84 -1.50 -19.17
CA SER A 240 -7.22 -2.83 -19.19
C SER A 240 -6.59 -3.19 -17.85
N ALA A 241 -5.97 -2.22 -17.16
CA ALA A 241 -5.44 -2.46 -15.81
C ALA A 241 -6.58 -2.78 -14.84
N LEU A 242 -7.66 -1.99 -14.83
CA LEU A 242 -8.83 -2.26 -14.01
C LEU A 242 -9.40 -3.66 -14.26
N ALA A 243 -9.51 -4.08 -15.52
CA ALA A 243 -10.02 -5.41 -15.86
C ALA A 243 -9.12 -6.52 -15.31
N ALA A 244 -7.80 -6.39 -15.43
CA ALA A 244 -6.83 -7.36 -14.90
C ALA A 244 -6.90 -7.44 -13.36
N MET A 245 -6.90 -6.29 -12.68
CA MET A 245 -7.07 -6.22 -11.23
C MET A 245 -8.37 -6.91 -10.78
N MET A 246 -9.47 -6.71 -11.52
CA MET A 246 -10.75 -7.30 -11.15
C MET A 246 -10.85 -8.80 -11.42
N ASP A 247 -10.14 -9.34 -12.42
CA ASP A 247 -10.05 -10.79 -12.65
C ASP A 247 -9.46 -11.49 -11.41
N HIS A 248 -8.39 -10.94 -10.84
CA HIS A 248 -7.79 -11.45 -9.60
C HIS A 248 -8.71 -11.28 -8.39
N ALA A 249 -9.20 -10.06 -8.15
CA ALA A 249 -10.05 -9.79 -6.98
C ALA A 249 -11.36 -10.61 -6.97
N SER A 250 -11.85 -11.04 -8.13
CA SER A 250 -13.08 -11.84 -8.24
C SER A 250 -12.94 -13.29 -7.77
N ARG A 251 -11.72 -13.79 -7.63
CA ARG A 251 -11.43 -15.16 -7.17
C ARG A 251 -11.35 -15.26 -5.65
N VAL A 252 -11.19 -14.13 -4.97
CA VAL A 252 -11.06 -14.05 -3.51
C VAL A 252 -12.43 -14.05 -2.83
N GLN A 253 -12.62 -15.00 -1.93
CA GLN A 253 -13.62 -14.92 -0.86
C GLN A 253 -13.00 -14.28 0.38
N SER A 254 -13.75 -13.36 1.00
CA SER A 254 -13.27 -12.67 2.21
C SER A 254 -14.13 -13.03 3.41
N GLY A 255 -13.46 -13.42 4.49
CA GLY A 255 -14.07 -13.64 5.81
C GLY A 255 -13.66 -12.55 6.80
N GLU A 256 -14.53 -12.21 7.75
CA GLU A 256 -14.19 -11.28 8.83
C GLU A 256 -14.72 -11.83 10.16
N VAL A 257 -13.90 -11.81 11.21
CA VAL A 257 -14.27 -12.24 12.56
C VAL A 257 -14.27 -11.04 13.49
N THR A 258 -15.39 -10.80 14.18
CA THR A 258 -15.53 -9.69 15.14
C THR A 258 -16.47 -10.06 16.29
N VAL A 259 -16.72 -9.11 17.17
CA VAL A 259 -17.61 -9.27 18.34
C VAL A 259 -18.91 -8.52 18.06
N ALA A 260 -20.04 -9.20 18.30
CA ALA A 260 -21.36 -8.58 18.18
C ALA A 260 -21.52 -7.44 19.20
N THR A 261 -21.93 -6.26 18.74
CA THR A 261 -22.13 -5.08 19.60
C THR A 261 -23.57 -4.93 20.11
N ARG A 262 -24.50 -5.74 19.59
CA ARG A 262 -25.93 -5.72 19.92
C ARG A 262 -26.56 -7.08 19.72
N ASP A 263 -27.67 -7.30 20.41
CA ASP A 263 -28.48 -8.50 20.24
C ASP A 263 -29.22 -8.50 18.89
N LEU A 264 -29.29 -9.67 18.24
CA LEU A 264 -30.09 -9.91 17.04
C LEU A 264 -30.96 -11.17 17.23
N PRO A 265 -32.00 -11.11 18.09
CA PRO A 265 -32.79 -12.27 18.46
C PRO A 265 -33.64 -12.85 17.32
N ASN A 266 -33.89 -12.05 16.27
CA ASN A 266 -34.70 -12.44 15.12
C ASN A 266 -33.85 -12.92 13.93
N HIS A 267 -32.53 -12.98 14.07
CA HIS A 267 -31.64 -13.56 13.05
C HIS A 267 -31.63 -15.09 13.15
N ALA A 268 -31.35 -15.80 12.06
CA ALA A 268 -31.29 -17.27 12.05
C ALA A 268 -30.29 -17.85 13.08
N LEU A 269 -29.24 -17.09 13.38
CA LEU A 269 -28.19 -17.44 14.35
C LEU A 269 -28.47 -16.97 15.78
N ALA A 270 -29.54 -16.19 16.02
CA ALA A 270 -29.93 -15.65 17.33
C ALA A 270 -28.76 -15.10 18.19
N LEU A 271 -28.23 -13.95 17.80
CA LEU A 271 -27.03 -13.37 18.42
C LEU A 271 -27.30 -12.57 19.68
N LYS A 272 -26.36 -12.61 20.62
CA LYS A 272 -26.26 -11.69 21.76
C LYS A 272 -25.05 -10.78 21.61
N SER A 273 -25.14 -9.60 22.21
CA SER A 273 -23.99 -8.72 22.39
C SER A 273 -22.87 -9.46 23.14
N GLY A 274 -21.65 -9.39 22.60
CA GLY A 274 -20.48 -10.10 23.10
C GLY A 274 -20.20 -11.44 22.41
N ASP A 275 -21.13 -12.00 21.63
CA ASP A 275 -20.87 -13.23 20.86
C ASP A 275 -19.83 -12.96 19.76
N LEU A 276 -18.99 -13.95 19.46
CA LEU A 276 -18.14 -13.90 18.28
C LEU A 276 -18.97 -14.19 17.04
N VAL A 277 -18.75 -13.37 16.01
CA VAL A 277 -19.49 -13.46 14.75
C VAL A 277 -18.55 -13.44 13.58
N GLY A 278 -18.92 -14.20 12.55
CA GLY A 278 -18.22 -14.30 11.29
C GLY A 278 -19.05 -13.70 10.17
N LEU A 279 -18.42 -12.93 9.29
CA LEU A 279 -19.01 -12.37 8.09
C LEU A 279 -18.32 -12.98 6.86
N VAL A 280 -19.08 -13.45 5.87
CA VAL A 280 -18.56 -13.80 4.54
C VAL A 280 -18.97 -12.69 3.58
N ASN A 281 -17.98 -12.03 2.96
CA ASN A 281 -18.18 -10.92 2.03
C ASN A 281 -19.10 -9.80 2.58
N GLY A 282 -19.04 -9.57 3.90
CA GLY A 282 -19.83 -8.56 4.62
C GLY A 282 -21.22 -9.03 5.09
N GLU A 283 -21.60 -10.27 4.82
CA GLU A 283 -22.87 -10.86 5.27
C GLU A 283 -22.65 -11.79 6.46
N LEU A 284 -23.51 -11.68 7.48
CA LEU A 284 -23.41 -12.48 8.71
C LEU A 284 -23.63 -13.97 8.40
N ALA A 285 -22.60 -14.77 8.65
CA ALA A 285 -22.49 -16.14 8.22
C ALA A 285 -22.30 -17.12 9.38
N ALA A 286 -21.56 -16.73 10.42
CA ALA A 286 -21.22 -17.61 11.55
C ALA A 286 -21.38 -16.90 12.90
N ALA A 287 -21.58 -17.71 13.94
CA ALA A 287 -21.68 -17.25 15.33
C ALA A 287 -21.16 -18.34 16.27
N GLY A 288 -20.31 -17.98 17.22
CA GLY A 288 -19.65 -18.95 18.09
C GLY A 288 -19.19 -18.38 19.42
N GLN A 289 -18.63 -19.25 20.25
CA GLN A 289 -18.10 -18.86 21.57
C GLN A 289 -16.57 -18.75 21.56
N THR A 290 -15.91 -19.35 20.56
CA THR A 290 -14.46 -19.26 20.37
C THR A 290 -14.10 -18.77 18.97
N ILE A 291 -12.91 -18.15 18.85
CA ILE A 291 -12.42 -17.65 17.56
C ILE A 291 -12.25 -18.80 16.57
N SER A 292 -11.66 -19.92 17.01
CA SER A 292 -11.40 -21.07 16.16
C SER A 292 -12.68 -21.67 15.58
N GLU A 293 -13.76 -21.78 16.36
CA GLU A 293 -15.07 -22.22 15.86
C GLU A 293 -15.55 -21.32 14.72
N VAL A 294 -15.58 -20.00 14.95
CA VAL A 294 -16.08 -19.05 13.95
C VAL A 294 -15.21 -19.03 12.69
N VAL A 295 -13.89 -19.13 12.83
CA VAL A 295 -12.96 -19.18 11.70
C VAL A 295 -13.18 -20.45 10.87
N LEU A 296 -13.32 -21.61 11.51
CA LEU A 296 -13.56 -22.87 10.79
C LEU A 296 -14.91 -22.88 10.07
N ASP A 297 -15.96 -22.34 10.69
CA ASP A 297 -17.28 -22.18 10.08
C ASP A 297 -17.24 -21.23 8.87
N LEU A 298 -16.45 -20.14 8.95
CA LEU A 298 -16.24 -19.24 7.82
C LEU A 298 -15.52 -19.93 6.67
N LEU A 299 -14.44 -20.66 6.95
CA LEU A 299 -13.67 -21.39 5.93
C LEU A 299 -14.54 -22.44 5.23
N GLU A 300 -15.43 -23.12 5.95
CA GLU A 300 -16.38 -24.05 5.34
C GLU A 300 -17.37 -23.33 4.42
N GLN A 301 -17.93 -22.20 4.85
CA GLN A 301 -18.84 -21.39 4.02
C GLN A 301 -18.16 -20.76 2.81
N MET A 302 -16.86 -20.51 2.91
CA MET A 302 -16.03 -19.99 1.83
C MET A 302 -15.50 -21.08 0.89
N ASN A 303 -15.88 -22.35 1.11
CA ASN A 303 -15.40 -23.52 0.36
C ASN A 303 -13.86 -23.64 0.31
N ALA A 304 -13.20 -23.36 1.43
CA ALA A 304 -11.73 -23.41 1.52
C ALA A 304 -11.14 -24.76 1.11
N ALA A 305 -11.90 -25.85 1.24
CA ALA A 305 -11.46 -27.19 0.82
C ALA A 305 -11.25 -27.32 -0.71
N ASP A 306 -11.91 -26.48 -1.51
CA ASP A 306 -11.79 -26.44 -2.97
C ASP A 306 -10.86 -25.31 -3.47
N SER A 307 -10.17 -24.63 -2.54
CA SER A 307 -9.30 -23.49 -2.81
C SER A 307 -7.83 -23.86 -2.60
N GLU A 308 -6.92 -23.03 -3.12
CA GLU A 308 -5.47 -23.30 -3.07
C GLU A 308 -4.84 -22.67 -1.82
N ILE A 309 -5.21 -21.41 -1.53
CA ILE A 309 -4.56 -20.61 -0.48
C ILE A 309 -5.60 -20.12 0.54
N VAL A 310 -5.21 -20.16 1.81
CA VAL A 310 -5.91 -19.53 2.92
C VAL A 310 -4.96 -18.55 3.61
N THR A 311 -5.34 -17.27 3.71
CA THR A 311 -4.53 -16.27 4.42
C THR A 311 -5.29 -15.73 5.63
N LEU A 312 -4.65 -15.78 6.81
CA LEU A 312 -5.16 -15.26 8.08
C LEU A 312 -4.50 -13.90 8.38
N TYR A 313 -5.27 -12.82 8.28
CA TYR A 313 -4.83 -11.48 8.69
C TYR A 313 -5.28 -11.16 10.11
N PHE A 314 -4.37 -11.14 11.08
CA PHE A 314 -4.72 -10.86 12.47
C PHE A 314 -4.71 -9.35 12.81
N GLY A 315 -5.67 -8.93 13.64
CA GLY A 315 -5.89 -7.54 14.04
C GLY A 315 -4.99 -7.07 15.18
N GLU A 316 -5.07 -5.79 15.53
CA GLU A 316 -4.19 -5.16 16.54
C GLU A 316 -4.31 -5.78 17.94
N GLY A 317 -5.48 -6.37 18.25
CA GLY A 317 -5.78 -6.97 19.55
C GLY A 317 -5.39 -8.45 19.66
N ILE A 318 -4.79 -9.02 18.62
CA ILE A 318 -4.36 -10.42 18.58
C ILE A 318 -2.84 -10.48 18.58
N THR A 319 -2.28 -11.36 19.41
CA THR A 319 -0.83 -11.57 19.43
C THR A 319 -0.41 -12.50 18.29
N GLU A 320 0.83 -12.38 17.83
CA GLU A 320 1.39 -13.27 16.81
C GLU A 320 1.31 -14.74 17.25
N SER A 321 1.62 -15.05 18.51
CA SER A 321 1.49 -16.40 19.05
C SER A 321 0.06 -16.93 19.05
N ASP A 322 -0.95 -16.08 19.31
CA ASP A 322 -2.37 -16.49 19.20
C ASP A 322 -2.76 -16.77 17.74
N ALA A 323 -2.24 -15.98 16.80
CA ALA A 323 -2.44 -16.18 15.37
C ALA A 323 -1.79 -17.47 14.86
N GLU A 324 -0.56 -17.76 15.28
CA GLU A 324 0.14 -19.02 14.98
C GLU A 324 -0.61 -20.23 15.55
N ASN A 325 -1.09 -20.16 16.80
CA ASN A 325 -1.90 -21.23 17.40
C ASN A 325 -3.20 -21.49 16.61
N LEU A 326 -3.88 -20.43 16.16
CA LEU A 326 -5.06 -20.58 15.30
C LEU A 326 -4.67 -21.19 13.95
N ALA A 327 -3.55 -20.78 13.38
CA ALA A 327 -3.06 -21.30 12.11
C ALA A 327 -2.78 -22.81 12.20
N GLU A 328 -2.18 -23.30 13.29
CA GLU A 328 -2.01 -24.75 13.51
C GLU A 328 -3.35 -25.52 13.50
N ILE A 329 -4.39 -24.95 14.12
CA ILE A 329 -5.73 -25.54 14.13
C ILE A 329 -6.33 -25.57 12.72
N VAL A 330 -6.17 -24.49 11.96
CA VAL A 330 -6.64 -24.41 10.57
C VAL A 330 -5.89 -25.40 9.68
N ALA A 331 -4.56 -25.46 9.77
CA ALA A 331 -3.73 -26.38 9.00
C ALA A 331 -4.06 -27.85 9.28
N TYR A 332 -4.42 -28.19 10.53
CA TYR A 332 -4.89 -29.54 10.86
C TYR A 332 -6.22 -29.88 10.16
N ARG A 333 -7.12 -28.91 9.99
CA ARG A 333 -8.43 -29.11 9.34
C ARG A 333 -8.39 -29.06 7.82
N TYR A 334 -7.43 -28.30 7.27
CA TYR A 334 -7.21 -28.02 5.85
C TYR A 334 -5.76 -28.32 5.46
N PRO A 335 -5.32 -29.60 5.49
CA PRO A 335 -3.91 -29.97 5.31
C PRO A 335 -3.41 -29.87 3.86
N GLU A 336 -4.31 -29.71 2.90
CA GLU A 336 -3.99 -29.64 1.47
C GLU A 336 -3.87 -28.18 0.97
N GLN A 337 -4.29 -27.21 1.79
CA GLN A 337 -4.25 -25.78 1.48
C GLN A 337 -2.92 -25.17 1.92
N GLU A 338 -2.42 -24.20 1.16
CA GLU A 338 -1.33 -23.34 1.62
C GLU A 338 -1.88 -22.32 2.61
N LEU A 339 -1.36 -22.35 3.85
CA LEU A 339 -1.79 -21.46 4.92
C LEU A 339 -0.76 -20.36 5.16
N GLU A 340 -1.20 -19.12 5.02
CA GLU A 340 -0.42 -17.93 5.33
C GLU A 340 -0.98 -17.20 6.55
N VAL A 341 -0.09 -16.59 7.32
CA VAL A 341 -0.46 -15.72 8.45
C VAL A 341 0.24 -14.39 8.27
N ALA A 342 -0.51 -13.29 8.34
CA ALA A 342 0.01 -11.95 8.18
C ALA A 342 -0.59 -10.99 9.20
N TYR A 343 0.20 -10.01 9.62
CA TYR A 343 -0.32 -8.94 10.45
C TYR A 343 -1.15 -7.95 9.61
N GLY A 344 -2.43 -7.80 9.91
CA GLY A 344 -3.30 -6.80 9.29
C GLY A 344 -3.41 -5.51 10.12
N GLY A 345 -3.38 -5.65 11.45
CA GLY A 345 -3.40 -4.52 12.39
C GLY A 345 -4.68 -3.71 12.40
N GLN A 346 -5.77 -4.26 11.87
CA GLN A 346 -7.08 -3.62 11.89
C GLN A 346 -7.65 -3.58 13.32
N PRO A 347 -8.36 -2.50 13.72
CA PRO A 347 -8.76 -2.28 15.12
C PRO A 347 -10.05 -3.00 15.55
N HIS A 348 -10.92 -3.38 14.61
CA HIS A 348 -12.27 -3.89 14.93
C HIS A 348 -12.48 -5.37 14.63
N TYR A 349 -11.72 -5.91 13.67
CA TYR A 349 -11.81 -7.31 13.29
C TYR A 349 -10.64 -8.06 13.92
N LEU A 350 -10.95 -9.11 14.68
CA LEU A 350 -9.95 -9.98 15.28
C LEU A 350 -9.13 -10.68 14.19
N TYR A 351 -9.83 -11.17 13.17
CA TYR A 351 -9.24 -11.76 11.97
C TYR A 351 -9.98 -11.29 10.73
N ILE A 352 -9.24 -11.13 9.63
CA ILE A 352 -9.75 -11.08 8.27
C ILE A 352 -9.15 -12.27 7.52
N LEU A 353 -9.95 -12.96 6.72
CA LEU A 353 -9.59 -14.18 6.00
C LEU A 353 -9.62 -13.90 4.50
N SER A 354 -8.66 -14.47 3.77
CA SER A 354 -8.69 -14.65 2.31
C SER A 354 -8.75 -16.14 1.99
N VAL A 355 -9.58 -16.52 1.02
CA VAL A 355 -9.61 -17.85 0.42
C VAL A 355 -9.68 -17.68 -1.10
N GLU A 356 -8.75 -18.28 -1.83
CA GLU A 356 -8.64 -18.15 -3.30
C GLU A 356 -8.06 -19.37 -4.01
#